data_AF-A0A9C7PN04-F1
#
_entry.id   AF-A0A9C7PN04-F1
#
_cell.length_a   1.000
_cell.length_b   1.000
_cell.length_c   1.000
_cell.angle_alpha   90.00
_cell.angle_beta   90.00
_cell.angle_gamma   90.00
#
_symmetry.space_group_name_H-M   'P 1'
#
loop_
_entity.id
_entity.type
_entity.pdbx_description
1 polymer ?
#
loop_
_entity_poly.entity_id
_entity_poly.type
_entity_poly.pdbx_seq_one_letter_code
_entity_poly.pdbx_strand_id
1 'polypeptide(L)'
;MTNGLATQRISNADADIVINLRRQGVVMLGSANMDEGALGAEGVNSHHGLIMNPNYPDLVTGGSSSGSAAAVAAGLCCARWVRILWVQCGYPQHTVA
;
A
#
# COMPACT_ATOMS: atom_id res chain seq x y z
N MET A 1 -1.19 8.66 2.66
CA MET A 1 -2.58 8.15 2.78
C MET A 1 -2.52 6.68 3.11
N THR A 2 -3.33 6.22 4.07
CA THR A 2 -3.42 4.81 4.45
C THR A 2 -4.43 4.10 3.56
N ASN A 3 -4.00 3.06 2.82
CA ASN A 3 -4.87 2.23 1.97
C ASN A 3 -5.13 0.85 2.58
N GLY A 4 -4.79 0.66 3.85
CA GLY A 4 -4.96 -0.59 4.57
C GLY A 4 -5.93 -0.47 5.75
N LEU A 5 -6.69 0.61 5.90
CA LEU A 5 -7.61 0.80 7.03
C LEU A 5 -8.86 1.53 6.55
N ALA A 6 -9.95 1.42 7.32
CA ALA A 6 -11.22 2.11 7.05
C ALA A 6 -11.08 3.63 6.88
N THR A 7 -10.10 4.23 7.57
CA THR A 7 -9.89 5.67 7.58
C THR A 7 -8.72 6.05 6.67
N GLN A 8 -8.99 6.98 5.76
CA GLN A 8 -7.95 7.63 4.98
C GLN A 8 -7.40 8.82 5.77
N ARG A 9 -6.19 8.67 6.30
CA ARG A 9 -5.47 9.76 6.96
C ARG A 9 -4.47 10.39 5.99
N ILE A 10 -4.54 11.71 5.85
CA ILE A 10 -3.50 12.50 5.18
C ILE A 10 -2.35 12.68 6.18
N SER A 11 -1.13 12.27 5.79
CA SER A 11 0.06 12.48 6.63
C SER A 11 0.60 13.89 6.44
N ASN A 12 1.14 14.48 7.50
CA ASN A 12 1.73 15.82 7.45
C ASN A 12 3.16 15.81 6.87
N ALA A 13 3.75 14.63 6.68
CA ALA A 13 5.08 14.45 6.12
C ALA A 13 5.12 13.20 5.23
N ASP A 14 6.05 13.23 4.27
CA ASP A 14 6.42 12.09 3.44
C ASP A 14 7.38 11.17 4.21
N ALA A 15 7.35 9.86 3.93
CA ALA A 15 8.32 8.92 4.47
C ALA A 15 9.72 9.14 3.85
N ASP A 16 10.80 8.81 4.55
CA ASP A 16 12.17 9.02 4.06
C ASP A 16 12.43 8.37 2.69
N ILE A 17 11.86 7.19 2.46
CA ILE A 17 11.96 6.51 1.16
C ILE A 17 11.23 7.28 0.05
N VAL A 18 10.09 7.91 0.35
CA VAL A 18 9.32 8.75 -0.57
C VAL A 18 10.13 9.99 -0.93
N ILE A 19 10.75 10.64 0.05
CA ILE A 19 11.64 11.78 -0.16
C ILE A 19 12.82 11.39 -1.05
N ASN A 20 13.49 10.27 -0.76
CA ASN A 20 14.63 9.79 -1.53
C ASN A 20 14.26 9.42 -2.97
N LEU A 21 13.11 8.81 -3.18
CA LEU A 21 12.60 8.50 -4.53
C LEU A 21 12.26 9.79 -5.29
N ARG A 22 11.55 10.75 -4.68
CA ARG A 22 11.29 12.05 -5.33
C ARG A 22 12.58 12.75 -5.76
N ARG A 23 13.62 12.71 -4.92
CA ARG A 23 14.96 13.26 -5.24
C ARG A 23 15.64 12.58 -6.43
N GLN A 24 15.32 11.32 -6.70
CA GLN A 24 15.83 10.58 -7.86
C GLN A 24 14.97 10.79 -9.13
N GLY A 25 13.99 11.70 -9.11
CA GLY A 25 13.13 12.00 -10.27
C GLY A 25 11.96 11.04 -10.45
N VAL A 26 11.58 10.34 -9.40
CA VAL A 26 10.53 9.31 -9.46
C VAL A 26 9.14 9.95 -9.40
N VAL A 27 8.29 9.57 -10.35
CA VAL A 27 6.88 10.00 -10.39
C VAL A 27 6.02 9.02 -9.59
N MET A 28 5.26 9.55 -8.63
CA MET A 28 4.34 8.76 -7.81
C MET A 28 2.93 8.83 -8.41
N LEU A 29 2.39 7.68 -8.81
CA LEU A 29 1.05 7.58 -9.41
C LEU A 29 -0.06 7.61 -8.35
N GLY A 30 0.22 7.07 -7.15
CA GLY A 30 -0.76 6.97 -6.08
C GLY A 30 -0.40 5.90 -5.07
N SER A 31 -1.39 5.52 -4.25
CA SER A 31 -1.28 4.45 -3.27
C SER A 31 -2.05 3.23 -3.76
N ALA A 32 -1.44 2.05 -3.69
CA ALA A 32 -2.05 0.78 -4.09
C ALA A 32 -2.90 0.18 -2.96
N ASN A 33 -3.85 -0.70 -3.30
CA ASN A 33 -4.64 -1.43 -2.30
C ASN A 33 -3.77 -2.52 -1.62
N MET A 34 -4.13 -2.89 -0.39
CA MET A 34 -3.42 -3.87 0.44
C MET A 34 -4.35 -4.49 1.48
N ASP A 35 -3.98 -5.63 2.07
CA ASP A 35 -4.73 -6.24 3.18
C ASP A 35 -4.78 -5.31 4.41
N GLU A 36 -5.88 -5.40 5.17
CA GLU A 36 -6.14 -4.50 6.30
C GLU A 36 -5.04 -4.58 7.36
N GLY A 37 -4.48 -3.42 7.74
CA GLY A 37 -3.38 -3.31 8.69
C GLY A 37 -2.08 -4.00 8.27
N ALA A 38 -1.97 -4.45 7.02
CA ALA A 38 -0.94 -5.39 6.55
C ALA A 38 -1.00 -6.78 7.20
N LEU A 39 -2.15 -7.17 7.78
CA LEU A 39 -2.33 -8.39 8.57
C LEU A 39 -2.96 -9.55 7.79
N GLY A 40 -3.04 -9.46 6.47
CA GLY A 40 -3.58 -10.50 5.59
C GLY A 40 -2.59 -10.96 4.52
N ALA A 41 -2.87 -12.11 3.91
CA ALA A 41 -2.05 -12.74 2.89
C ALA A 41 -2.84 -13.10 1.61
N GLU A 42 -4.11 -12.70 1.52
CA GLU A 42 -5.01 -13.12 0.44
C GLU A 42 -5.25 -11.99 -0.57
N GLY A 43 -4.96 -10.74 -0.20
CA GLY A 43 -5.31 -9.59 -1.01
C GLY A 43 -6.76 -9.16 -0.83
N VAL A 44 -7.27 -9.30 0.39
CA VAL A 44 -8.64 -8.91 0.75
C VAL A 44 -8.57 -7.73 1.71
N ASN A 45 -9.27 -6.66 1.37
CA ASN A 45 -9.46 -5.54 2.26
C ASN A 45 -10.96 -5.31 2.46
N SER A 46 -11.44 -5.32 3.71
CA SER A 46 -12.85 -5.12 4.05
C SER A 46 -13.41 -3.77 3.56
N HIS A 47 -12.55 -2.76 3.41
CA HIS A 47 -12.93 -1.39 3.05
C HIS A 47 -12.71 -1.08 1.57
N HIS A 48 -11.73 -1.71 0.94
CA HIS A 48 -11.34 -1.44 -0.45
C HIS A 48 -11.64 -2.60 -1.42
N GLY A 49 -12.13 -3.73 -0.90
CA GLY A 49 -12.49 -4.91 -1.67
C GLY A 49 -11.32 -5.84 -1.99
N LEU A 50 -11.63 -6.86 -2.78
CA LEU A 50 -10.70 -7.88 -3.27
C LEU A 50 -9.80 -7.31 -4.37
N ILE A 51 -8.49 -7.58 -4.28
CA ILE A 51 -7.57 -7.33 -5.38
C ILE A 51 -7.51 -8.59 -6.25
N MET A 52 -7.87 -8.45 -7.54
CA MET A 52 -7.82 -9.53 -8.52
C MET A 52 -6.42 -9.73 -9.10
N ASN A 53 -6.05 -10.99 -9.32
CA ASN A 53 -4.79 -11.34 -9.96
C ASN A 53 -4.92 -11.20 -11.48
N PRO A 54 -4.17 -10.30 -12.13
CA PRO A 54 -4.34 -10.02 -13.56
C PRO A 54 -3.92 -11.18 -14.46
N ASN A 55 -3.03 -12.06 -14.01
CA ASN A 55 -2.57 -13.21 -14.80
C ASN A 55 -3.45 -14.45 -14.61
N TYR A 56 -4.08 -14.57 -13.43
CA TYR A 56 -4.89 -15.72 -13.06
C TYR A 56 -6.11 -15.27 -12.24
N PRO A 57 -7.21 -14.83 -12.88
CA PRO A 57 -8.35 -14.20 -12.20
C PRO A 57 -9.03 -15.08 -11.12
N ASP A 58 -8.92 -16.41 -11.25
CA ASP A 58 -9.49 -17.38 -10.31
C ASP A 58 -8.60 -17.63 -9.08
N LEU A 59 -7.40 -17.06 -9.04
CA LEU A 59 -6.44 -17.19 -7.94
C LEU A 59 -6.31 -15.90 -7.15
N VAL A 60 -6.03 -16.03 -5.86
CA VAL A 60 -5.70 -14.90 -5.00
C VAL A 60 -4.44 -14.20 -5.49
N THR A 61 -4.41 -12.87 -5.37
CA THR A 61 -3.22 -12.06 -5.71
C THR A 61 -2.10 -12.24 -4.67
N GLY A 62 -2.44 -12.73 -3.48
CA GLY A 62 -1.54 -12.81 -2.32
C GLY A 62 -1.45 -11.48 -1.58
N GLY A 63 -0.92 -11.47 -0.36
CA GLY A 63 -0.91 -10.30 0.52
C GLY A 63 0.35 -10.20 1.39
N SER A 64 0.52 -9.11 2.15
CA SER A 64 -0.43 -8.02 2.30
C SER A 64 -0.43 -7.02 1.14
N SER A 65 0.56 -7.11 0.25
CA SER A 65 0.88 -6.10 -0.76
C SER A 65 0.31 -6.42 -2.14
N SER A 66 -0.94 -6.88 -2.12
CA SER A 66 -1.68 -7.38 -3.26
C SER A 66 -1.81 -6.39 -4.41
N GLY A 67 -2.28 -5.16 -4.16
CA GLY A 67 -2.49 -4.16 -5.21
C GLY A 67 -1.20 -3.71 -5.88
N SER A 68 -0.10 -3.74 -5.12
CA SER A 68 1.25 -3.52 -5.59
C SER A 68 1.69 -4.62 -6.57
N ALA A 69 1.51 -5.88 -6.20
CA ALA A 69 1.83 -7.02 -7.06
C ALA A 69 0.96 -7.05 -8.33
N ALA A 70 -0.35 -6.80 -8.20
CA ALA A 70 -1.27 -6.74 -9.33
C ALA A 70 -0.91 -5.61 -10.30
N ALA A 71 -0.54 -4.42 -9.82
CA ALA A 71 -0.17 -3.30 -10.68
C ALA A 71 1.09 -3.60 -11.53
N VAL A 72 2.07 -4.28 -10.94
CA VAL A 72 3.28 -4.72 -11.67
C VAL A 72 2.91 -5.80 -12.69
N ALA A 73 2.15 -6.81 -12.27
CA ALA A 73 1.75 -7.91 -13.13
C ALA A 73 0.88 -7.45 -14.32
N ALA A 74 0.04 -6.44 -14.13
CA ALA A 74 -0.77 -5.81 -15.17
C ALA A 74 0.01 -4.80 -16.05
N GLY A 75 1.29 -4.56 -15.79
CA GLY A 75 2.11 -3.61 -16.55
C GLY A 75 1.77 -2.13 -16.31
N LEU A 76 1.03 -1.82 -15.23
CA LEU A 76 0.66 -0.45 -14.86
C LEU A 76 1.84 0.32 -14.25
N CYS A 77 2.83 -0.37 -13.70
CA CYS A 77 4.05 0.22 -13.18
C CYS A 77 5.23 -0.77 -13.22
N CYS A 78 6.46 -0.24 -13.26
CA CYS A 78 7.67 -1.07 -13.21
C CYS A 78 7.95 -1.53 -11.76
N ALA A 79 8.37 -2.79 -11.59
CA ALA A 79 8.58 -3.45 -10.28
C ALA A 79 9.47 -2.68 -9.28
N ARG A 80 10.40 -1.85 -9.76
CA ARG A 80 11.28 -1.01 -8.93
C ARG A 80 10.50 0.05 -8.13
N TRP A 81 9.31 0.43 -8.59
CA TRP A 81 8.55 1.58 -8.09
C TRP A 81 7.44 1.20 -7.10
N VAL A 82 7.43 -0.05 -6.65
CA VAL A 82 6.34 -0.58 -5.86
C VAL A 82 6.84 -1.02 -4.51
N ARG A 83 6.66 -0.15 -3.50
CA ARG A 83 6.71 -0.57 -2.10
C ARG A 83 5.77 0.29 -1.23
N ILE A 84 4.64 -0.35 -0.88
CA ILE A 84 4.08 -0.52 0.47
C ILE A 84 4.41 0.62 1.42
N LEU A 85 3.46 1.53 1.59
CA LEU A 85 3.54 2.56 2.61
C LEU A 85 2.99 1.99 3.93
N TRP A 86 3.86 1.38 4.74
CA TRP A 86 3.63 1.32 6.18
C TRP A 86 4.12 2.63 6.78
N VAL A 87 3.22 3.62 6.91
CA VAL A 87 3.46 4.79 7.77
C VAL A 87 3.00 4.42 9.17
N GLN A 88 3.94 3.96 10.00
CA GLN A 88 3.86 4.19 11.43
C GLN A 88 4.76 5.38 11.73
N CYS A 89 4.25 6.59 11.45
CA CYS A 89 4.87 7.79 11.99
C CYS A 89 4.43 7.89 13.44
N GLY A 90 5.31 7.47 14.36
CA GLY A 90 5.31 7.75 15.80
C GLY A 90 3.96 7.71 16.52
N TYR A 91 3.70 6.64 17.28
CA TYR A 91 2.84 6.72 18.46
C TYR A 91 3.64 7.42 19.56
N PRO A 92 3.31 8.66 19.99
CA PRO A 92 3.59 9.01 21.37
C PRO A 92 2.51 8.33 22.22
N GLN A 93 2.93 7.39 23.04
CA GLN A 93 2.13 6.84 24.13
C GLN A 93 1.80 8.01 25.07
N HIS A 94 0.64 8.64 24.92
CA HIS A 94 0.10 9.54 25.94
C HIS A 94 -1.17 8.91 26.50
N THR A 95 -0.95 8.19 27.60
CA THR A 95 -1.88 7.97 28.69
C THR A 95 -2.60 9.27 29.05
N VAL A 96 -3.93 9.27 29.06
CA VAL A 96 -4.72 10.07 30.00
C VAL A 96 -6.13 9.49 30.13
N ALA A 97 -6.43 9.11 31.38
CA ALA A 97 -7.70 8.93 32.08
C ALA A 97 -8.90 8.28 31.36
#